data_AF-A0A1H7DY89-F1
#
_entry.id   AF-A0A1H7DY89-F1
#
_cell.length_a   1.000
_cell.length_b   1.000
_cell.length_c   1.000
_cell.angle_alpha   90.00
_cell.angle_beta   90.00
_cell.angle_gamma   90.00
#
_symmetry.space_group_name_H-M   'P 1'
#
loop_
_entity.id
_entity.type
_entity.pdbx_description
1 polymer ?
#
loop_
_entity_poly.entity_id
_entity_poly.type
_entity_poly.pdbx_seq_one_letter_code
_entity_poly.pdbx_strand_id
1 'polypeptide(L)'
;MVGGDGLTPAVKKEADAALKAHGLIKVRVFSDDRLARDAMLRELADELDAAPIQHIGKLLVLWRPIPEKERVIDEDRMPGPRDVKIVKYSKRGGQRPEIKTLRVLGNQRLTPGGTIKRAKAKRPLSAKKRNQAD
;
A
#
# COMPACT_ATOMS: atom_id res chain seq x y z
N MET A 1 -9.40 -19.82 -1.19
CA MET A 1 -10.41 -20.82 -0.76
C MET A 1 -10.08 -22.14 -1.45
N VAL A 2 -10.52 -23.27 -0.91
CA VAL A 2 -10.32 -24.61 -1.47
C VAL A 2 -11.63 -25.08 -2.08
N GLY A 3 -11.63 -25.32 -3.39
CA GLY A 3 -12.78 -25.83 -4.15
C GLY A 3 -12.87 -27.35 -4.15
N GLY A 4 -13.62 -27.92 -5.11
CA GLY A 4 -13.82 -29.36 -5.24
C GLY A 4 -12.55 -30.14 -5.58
N ASP A 5 -11.57 -29.49 -6.22
CA ASP A 5 -10.29 -30.10 -6.60
C ASP A 5 -9.30 -30.24 -5.42
N GLY A 6 -9.71 -29.84 -4.21
CA GLY A 6 -8.89 -29.98 -3.00
C GLY A 6 -7.66 -29.07 -2.96
N LEU A 7 -6.62 -29.50 -2.23
CA LEU A 7 -5.38 -28.76 -2.02
C LEU A 7 -4.46 -28.83 -3.23
N THR A 8 -4.78 -28.05 -4.27
CA THR A 8 -3.92 -27.93 -5.45
C THR A 8 -2.65 -27.11 -5.14
N PRO A 9 -1.57 -27.27 -5.92
CA PRO A 9 -0.36 -26.46 -5.76
C PRO A 9 -0.61 -24.95 -5.86
N ALA A 10 -1.57 -24.53 -6.69
CA ALA A 10 -1.96 -23.13 -6.81
C ALA A 10 -2.59 -22.61 -5.51
N VAL A 11 -3.48 -23.40 -4.88
CA VAL A 11 -4.09 -23.05 -3.60
C VAL A 11 -3.05 -22.94 -2.49
N LYS A 12 -2.09 -23.87 -2.45
CA LYS A 12 -0.97 -23.84 -1.49
C LYS A 12 -0.11 -22.58 -1.66
N LYS A 13 0.20 -22.20 -2.91
CA LYS A 13 0.95 -20.98 -3.24
C LYS A 13 0.21 -19.70 -2.79
N GLU A 14 -1.09 -19.63 -3.02
CA GLU A 14 -1.91 -18.48 -2.58
C GLU A 14 -2.01 -18.41 -1.05
N ALA A 15 -2.12 -19.56 -0.37
CA ALA A 15 -2.12 -19.62 1.08
C ALA A 15 -0.78 -19.14 1.67
N ASP A 16 0.35 -19.55 1.10
CA ASP A 16 1.69 -19.07 1.48
C ASP A 16 1.83 -17.55 1.29
N ALA A 17 1.40 -17.01 0.15
CA ALA A 17 1.42 -15.58 -0.10
C ALA A 17 0.57 -14.80 0.91
N ALA A 18 -0.62 -15.33 1.26
CA ALA A 18 -1.50 -14.73 2.24
C ALA A 18 -0.90 -14.77 3.66
N LEU A 19 -0.27 -15.88 4.06
CA LEU A 19 0.45 -15.99 5.34
C LEU A 19 1.61 -15.00 5.42
N LYS A 20 2.40 -14.86 4.36
CA LYS A 20 3.49 -13.88 4.30
C LYS A 20 3.02 -12.43 4.42
N ALA A 21 1.84 -12.10 3.90
CA ALA A 21 1.30 -10.75 3.92
C ALA A 21 0.56 -10.39 5.22
N HIS A 22 -0.15 -11.34 5.82
CA HIS A 22 -1.10 -11.08 6.90
C HIS A 22 -0.79 -11.81 8.22
N GLY A 23 0.02 -12.87 8.19
CA GLY A 23 0.35 -13.70 9.33
C GLY A 23 -0.78 -14.61 9.78
N LEU A 24 -1.96 -14.08 10.11
CA LEU A 24 -3.15 -14.83 10.47
C LEU A 24 -4.15 -14.87 9.31
N ILE A 25 -4.51 -16.07 8.85
CA ILE A 25 -5.46 -16.23 7.75
C ILE A 25 -6.57 -17.23 8.08
N LYS A 26 -7.72 -17.05 7.40
CA LYS A 26 -8.81 -18.04 7.37
C LYS A 26 -9.00 -18.57 5.95
N VAL A 27 -8.90 -19.88 5.78
CA VAL A 27 -9.07 -20.56 4.51
C VAL A 27 -10.40 -21.29 4.52
N ARG A 28 -11.30 -20.93 3.61
CA ARG A 28 -12.57 -21.65 3.43
C ARG A 28 -12.36 -22.90 2.59
N VAL A 29 -12.82 -24.06 3.07
CA VAL A 29 -12.74 -25.37 2.41
C VAL A 29 -14.14 -25.91 2.13
N PHE A 30 -14.45 -26.14 0.86
CA PHE A 30 -15.72 -26.74 0.43
C PHE A 30 -15.64 -28.27 0.43
N SER A 31 -15.43 -28.85 1.61
CA SER A 31 -15.58 -30.28 1.88
C SER A 31 -16.62 -30.45 3.00
N ASP A 32 -17.47 -31.46 2.90
CA ASP A 32 -18.49 -31.76 3.93
C ASP A 32 -17.98 -32.72 5.01
N ASP A 33 -16.94 -33.51 4.72
CA ASP A 33 -16.28 -34.36 5.72
C ASP A 33 -15.39 -33.54 6.66
N ARG A 34 -15.65 -33.66 7.97
CA ARG A 34 -14.86 -33.00 9.02
C ARG A 34 -13.44 -33.56 9.10
N LEU A 35 -13.28 -34.88 8.99
CA LEU A 35 -11.97 -35.52 9.11
C LEU A 35 -11.06 -35.12 7.95
N ALA A 36 -11.59 -35.08 6.72
CA ALA A 36 -10.88 -34.55 5.56
C ALA A 36 -10.39 -33.10 5.78
N ARG A 37 -11.22 -32.23 6.40
CA ARG A 37 -10.81 -30.84 6.67
C ARG A 37 -9.72 -30.75 7.74
N ASP A 38 -9.81 -31.56 8.79
CA ASP A 38 -8.77 -31.62 9.84
C ASP A 38 -7.44 -32.15 9.28
N ALA A 39 -7.49 -33.14 8.37
CA ALA A 39 -6.31 -33.62 7.65
C ALA A 39 -5.70 -32.52 6.76
N MET A 40 -6.52 -31.81 5.98
CA MET A 40 -6.07 -30.67 5.16
C MET A 40 -5.45 -29.55 6.00
N LEU A 41 -5.99 -29.28 7.19
CA LEU A 41 -5.43 -28.27 8.10
C LEU A 41 -4.02 -28.65 8.56
N ARG A 42 -3.81 -29.92 8.90
CA ARG A 42 -2.49 -30.44 9.29
C ARG A 42 -1.52 -30.43 8.11
N GLU A 43 -1.95 -30.91 6.95
CA GLU A 43 -1.14 -30.89 5.73
C GLU A 43 -0.68 -29.47 5.37
N LEU A 44 -1.59 -28.49 5.39
CA LEU A 44 -1.24 -27.09 5.14
C LEU A 44 -0.29 -26.50 6.19
N ALA A 45 -0.50 -26.84 7.46
CA ALA A 45 0.36 -26.39 8.55
C ALA A 45 1.79 -26.92 8.39
N ASP A 46 1.94 -28.21 8.09
CA ASP A 46 3.22 -28.88 7.92
C ASP A 46 3.97 -28.36 6.69
N GLU A 47 3.29 -28.21 5.55
CA GLU A 47 3.93 -27.77 4.31
C GLU A 47 4.31 -26.27 4.29
N LEU A 48 3.51 -25.42 4.94
CA LEU A 48 3.70 -23.96 4.91
C LEU A 48 4.45 -23.42 6.13
N ASP A 49 4.89 -24.31 7.03
CA ASP A 49 5.50 -23.97 8.31
C ASP A 49 4.64 -22.96 9.08
N ALA A 50 3.37 -23.32 9.25
CA ALA A 50 2.34 -22.49 9.86
C ALA A 50 1.67 -23.23 11.03
N ALA A 51 1.29 -22.50 12.06
CA ALA A 51 0.55 -23.06 13.19
C ALA A 51 -0.93 -23.27 12.83
N PRO A 52 -1.48 -24.49 13.04
CA PRO A 52 -2.91 -24.74 12.90
C PRO A 52 -3.63 -24.24 14.16
N ILE A 53 -4.34 -23.11 14.06
CA ILE A 53 -4.96 -22.46 15.22
C ILE A 53 -6.33 -23.06 15.53
N GLN A 54 -7.21 -23.13 14.54
CA GLN A 54 -8.58 -23.58 14.76
C GLN A 54 -9.24 -24.10 13.49
N HIS A 55 -10.17 -25.04 13.69
CA HIS A 55 -11.15 -25.45 12.68
C HIS A 55 -12.56 -25.00 13.09
N ILE A 56 -13.21 -24.17 12.27
CA ILE A 56 -14.58 -23.69 12.51
C ILE A 56 -15.45 -24.05 11.30
N GLY A 57 -16.14 -25.19 11.37
CA GLY A 57 -17.01 -25.65 10.29
C GLY A 57 -16.22 -25.83 9.00
N LYS A 58 -16.44 -24.95 8.01
CA LYS A 58 -15.74 -24.95 6.71
C LYS A 58 -14.53 -24.00 6.66
N LEU A 59 -14.11 -23.43 7.80
CA LEU A 59 -12.99 -22.50 7.88
C LEU A 59 -11.81 -23.14 8.63
N LEU A 60 -10.64 -23.12 8.00
CA LEU A 60 -9.34 -23.46 8.58
C LEU A 60 -8.63 -22.17 8.98
N VAL A 61 -8.19 -22.03 10.22
CA VAL A 61 -7.46 -20.86 10.72
C VAL A 61 -6.00 -21.24 10.89
N LEU A 62 -5.11 -20.55 10.18
CA LEU A 62 -3.66 -20.77 10.20
C LEU A 62 -2.93 -19.48 10.56
N TRP A 63 -1.82 -19.60 11.28
CA TRP A 63 -0.99 -18.47 11.68
C TRP A 63 0.49 -18.71 11.43
N ARG A 64 1.21 -17.67 11.01
CA ARG A 64 2.67 -17.64 10.89
C ARG A 64 3.20 -16.24 11.25
N PRO A 65 4.38 -16.10 11.87
CA PRO A 65 5.01 -14.80 12.04
C PRO A 65 5.26 -14.12 10.68
N ILE A 66 4.95 -12.83 10.59
CA ILE A 66 5.14 -12.04 9.38
C ILE A 66 6.64 -11.71 9.24
N PRO A 67 7.29 -12.06 8.12
CA PRO A 67 8.68 -11.68 7.90
C PRO A 67 8.81 -10.15 7.80
N GLU A 68 9.90 -9.60 8.32
CA GLU A 68 10.15 -8.16 8.24
C GLU A 68 10.28 -7.74 6.78
N LYS A 69 9.38 -6.84 6.34
CA LYS A 69 9.39 -6.35 4.96
C LYS A 69 10.36 -5.19 4.84
N GLU A 70 11.45 -5.40 4.13
CA GLU A 70 12.36 -4.33 3.77
C GLU A 70 11.61 -3.25 2.98
N ARG A 71 11.64 -2.03 3.50
CA ARG A 71 11.11 -0.87 2.79
C ARG A 71 12.12 -0.49 1.72
N VAL A 72 11.84 -0.88 0.48
CA VAL A 72 12.58 -0.36 -0.67
C VAL A 72 12.34 1.14 -0.73
N ILE A 73 13.41 1.91 -0.51
CA ILE A 73 13.39 3.36 -0.71
C ILE A 73 13.47 3.57 -2.21
N ASP A 74 12.39 4.07 -2.79
CA ASP A 74 12.40 4.56 -4.16
C ASP A 74 13.07 5.93 -4.17
N GLU A 75 14.32 5.99 -4.67
CA GLU A 75 15.11 7.23 -4.76
C GLU A 75 14.45 8.27 -5.68
N ASP A 76 13.63 7.84 -6.63
CA ASP A 76 12.90 8.69 -7.56
C ASP A 76 11.54 9.17 -7.01
N ARG A 77 11.18 8.74 -5.79
CA ARG A 77 9.89 9.08 -5.18
C ARG A 77 9.78 10.58 -4.92
N MET A 78 9.00 11.26 -5.75
CA MET A 78 8.68 12.67 -5.56
C MET A 78 7.80 12.90 -4.32
N PRO A 79 7.86 14.09 -3.68
CA PRO A 79 6.99 14.41 -2.57
C PRO A 79 5.51 14.26 -2.92
N GLY A 80 4.75 13.62 -2.02
CA GLY A 80 3.30 13.49 -2.16
C GLY A 80 2.57 14.84 -2.13
N PRO A 81 1.25 14.84 -2.41
CA PRO A 81 0.42 16.04 -2.33
C PRO A 81 0.57 16.76 -0.98
N ARG A 82 0.61 18.09 -1.03
CA ARG A 82 0.75 18.95 0.17
C ARG A 82 -0.46 19.85 0.31
N ASP A 83 -1.02 19.91 1.52
CA ASP A 83 -2.08 20.86 1.83
C ASP A 83 -1.45 22.16 2.37
N VAL A 84 -1.74 23.28 1.73
CA VAL A 84 -1.15 24.59 2.05
C VAL A 84 -2.25 25.56 2.48
N LYS A 85 -2.07 26.16 3.66
CA LYS A 85 -2.95 27.21 4.18
C LYS A 85 -2.58 28.55 3.57
N ILE A 86 -3.53 29.18 2.90
CA ILE A 86 -3.40 30.50 2.28
C ILE A 86 -4.24 31.48 3.08
N VAL A 87 -3.63 32.58 3.47
CA VAL A 87 -4.29 33.68 4.17
C VAL A 87 -4.42 34.83 3.19
N LYS A 88 -5.65 35.14 2.77
CA LYS A 88 -5.95 36.26 1.87
C LYS A 88 -6.40 37.46 2.67
N TYR A 89 -5.56 38.49 2.67
CA TYR A 89 -5.88 39.77 3.29
C TYR A 89 -6.71 40.63 2.32
N SER A 90 -7.76 41.28 2.84
CA SER A 90 -8.50 42.30 2.10
C SER A 90 -7.61 43.53 1.91
N LYS A 91 -7.75 44.20 0.76
CA LYS A 91 -7.09 45.50 0.54
C LYS A 91 -7.69 46.62 1.41
N ARG A 92 -8.91 46.44 1.93
CA ARG A 92 -9.55 47.38 2.86
C ARG A 92 -9.17 46.99 4.28
N GLY A 93 -8.62 47.95 5.03
CA GLY A 93 -8.25 47.77 6.44
C GLY A 93 -9.46 47.38 7.31
N GLY A 94 -9.21 46.66 8.40
CA GLY A 94 -10.22 46.28 9.39
C GLY A 94 -11.01 45.00 9.08
N GLN A 95 -10.84 44.40 7.89
CA GLN A 95 -11.49 43.14 7.54
C GLN A 95 -10.67 41.92 7.99
N ARG A 96 -11.34 40.90 8.52
CA ARG A 96 -10.70 39.64 8.88
C ARG A 96 -10.17 38.94 7.62
N PRO A 97 -8.95 38.40 7.64
CA PRO A 97 -8.40 37.69 6.49
C PRO A 97 -9.15 36.38 6.24
N GLU A 98 -9.32 36.04 4.97
CA GLU A 98 -9.93 34.78 4.56
C GLU A 98 -8.86 33.67 4.55
N ILE A 99 -9.13 32.58 5.26
CA ILE A 99 -8.24 31.42 5.34
C ILE A 99 -8.76 30.35 4.39
N LYS A 100 -7.93 29.92 3.43
CA LYS A 100 -8.24 28.83 2.49
C LYS A 100 -7.16 27.76 2.55
N THR A 101 -7.55 26.51 2.68
CA THR A 101 -6.63 25.36 2.56
C THR A 101 -6.72 24.82 1.14
N LEU A 102 -5.62 24.86 0.41
CA LEU A 102 -5.54 24.32 -0.95
C LEU A 102 -4.58 23.13 -1.01
N ARG A 103 -5.01 22.07 -1.68
CA ARG A 103 -4.18 20.88 -1.96
C ARG A 103 -3.34 21.10 -3.21
N VAL A 104 -2.02 21.03 -3.09
CA VAL A 104 -1.05 21.14 -4.18
C VAL A 104 -0.55 19.74 -4.53
N LEU A 105 -0.80 19.32 -5.77
CA LEU A 105 -0.32 18.04 -6.31
C LEU A 105 1.12 18.16 -6.84
N GLY A 106 1.79 17.02 -7.08
CA GLY A 106 3.20 16.99 -7.51
C GLY A 106 3.49 17.71 -8.84
N ASN A 107 2.51 17.78 -9.74
CA ASN A 107 2.61 18.51 -11.02
C ASN A 107 2.16 19.97 -10.93
N GLN A 108 1.88 20.47 -9.73
CA GLN A 108 1.36 21.81 -9.46
C GLN A 108 2.33 22.63 -8.61
N ARG A 109 2.14 23.94 -8.64
CA ARG A 109 2.83 24.92 -7.80
C ARG A 109 1.83 25.92 -7.26
N LEU A 110 2.06 26.41 -6.05
CA LEU A 110 1.38 27.57 -5.52
C LEU A 110 2.05 28.85 -6.04
N THR A 111 1.26 29.80 -6.52
CA THR A 111 1.76 31.13 -6.91
C THR A 111 1.72 32.10 -5.72
N PRO A 112 2.48 33.21 -5.74
CA PRO A 112 2.43 34.23 -4.69
C PRO A 112 1.02 34.80 -4.45
N GLY A 113 0.18 34.86 -5.48
CA GLY A 113 -1.23 35.29 -5.37
C GLY A 113 -2.19 34.23 -4.79
N GLY A 114 -1.67 33.10 -4.32
CA GLY A 114 -2.48 32.03 -3.72
C GLY A 114 -3.30 31.21 -4.73
N THR A 115 -2.90 31.19 -6.01
CA THR A 115 -3.53 30.34 -7.05
C THR A 115 -2.64 29.16 -7.39
N ILE A 116 -3.25 28.01 -7.65
CA ILE A 116 -2.55 26.80 -8.11
C ILE A 116 -2.33 26.88 -9.62
N LYS A 117 -1.09 26.66 -10.08
CA LYS A 117 -0.73 26.53 -11.49
C LYS A 117 0.11 25.27 -11.71
N ARG A 118 0.28 24.81 -12.96
CA ARG A 118 1.21 23.69 -13.26
C ARG A 118 2.64 24.02 -12.85
N ALA A 119 3.46 23.02 -12.51
CA ALA A 119 4.89 23.21 -12.25
C ALA A 119 5.58 23.88 -13.47
N LYS A 120 6.60 24.70 -13.22
CA LYS A 120 7.40 25.28 -14.32
C LYS A 120 8.32 24.18 -14.86
N ALA A 121 8.45 24.07 -16.18
CA ALA A 121 9.46 23.23 -16.78
C ALA A 121 10.85 23.67 -16.28
N LYS A 122 11.73 22.71 -15.95
CA LYS A 122 13.12 23.02 -15.66
C LYS A 122 13.72 23.68 -16.90
N ARG A 123 14.30 24.87 -16.74
CA ARG A 123 15.01 25.52 -17.85
C ARG A 123 16.19 24.65 -18.24
N PRO A 124 16.41 24.35 -19.53
CA PRO A 124 17.61 23.64 -19.95
C PRO A 124 18.83 24.42 -19.48
N LEU A 125 19.86 23.72 -19.01
CA LEU A 125 21.14 24.33 -18.70
C LEU A 125 21.68 24.99 -19.97
N SER A 126 22.22 26.20 -19.83
CA SER A 126 22.93 26.86 -20.93
C SER A 126 24.10 25.99 -21.39
N ALA A 127 24.37 25.96 -22.70
CA ALA A 127 25.48 25.20 -23.28
C ALA A 127 26.82 25.49 -22.58
N LYS A 128 27.06 26.75 -22.16
CA LYS A 128 28.27 27.15 -21.43
C LYS A 128 28.39 26.53 -20.04
N LYS A 129 27.26 26.29 -19.37
CA LYS A 129 27.20 25.58 -18.08
C LYS A 129 27.26 24.06 -18.23
N ARG A 130 26.85 23.54 -19.39
CA ARG A 130 26.94 22.11 -19.71
C ARG A 130 28.39 21.68 -19.92
N ASN A 131 29.18 22.50 -20.64
CA ASN A 131 30.59 22.20 -20.95
C ASN A 131 31.57 22.40 -19.79
N GLN A 132 31.12 22.88 -18.62
CA GLN A 132 31.96 23.02 -17.41
C GLN A 132 31.67 21.93 -16.36
N ALA A 133 30.71 21.05 -16.63
CA ALA A 133 30.28 19.98 -15.74
C ALA A 133 30.72 18.58 -16.20
N ASP A 134 31.51 18.52 -17.29
CA ASP A 134 32.30 17.36 -17.72
C ASP A 134 33.75 17.53 -17.25
#